data_AF-A0A3E0DNV6-F1
#
_entry.id   AF-A0A3E0DNV6-F1
#
_cell.length_a   1.000
_cell.length_b   1.000
_cell.length_c   1.000
_cell.angle_alpha   90.00
_cell.angle_beta   90.00
_cell.angle_gamma   90.00
#
_symmetry.space_group_name_H-M   'P 1'
#
loop_
_entity.id
_entity.type
_entity.pdbx_description
1 polymer ?
#
loop_
_entity_poly.entity_id
_entity_poly.type
_entity_poly.pdbx_seq_one_letter_code
_entity_poly.pdbx_strand_id
1 'polypeptide(L)'
;MIFLKETIDFQTDLLELLGEDGENSQRIVASRVLGREAAKFLQLSNKLKERILLVMEQNIKDRYQSAIAKDWVAKIDQPIDYTLFLLVAFLVLPRI
;
A
#
# COMPACT_ATOMS: atom_id res chain seq x y z
N MET A 1 -21.49 8.53 16.58
CA MET A 1 -21.54 7.12 16.14
C MET A 1 -20.76 6.85 14.85
N ILE A 2 -20.54 7.84 13.97
CA ILE A 2 -19.77 7.69 12.72
C ILE A 2 -18.26 7.44 12.98
N PHE A 3 -17.65 8.24 13.86
CA PHE A 3 -16.21 8.16 14.17
C PHE A 3 -15.74 6.79 14.74
N LEU A 4 -16.59 6.16 15.57
CA LEU A 4 -16.33 4.81 16.11
C LEU A 4 -16.41 3.74 15.03
N LYS A 5 -17.35 3.87 14.09
CA LYS A 5 -17.49 2.93 12.97
C LYS A 5 -16.28 3.00 12.04
N GLU A 6 -15.84 4.20 11.68
CA GLU A 6 -14.65 4.39 10.84
C GLU A 6 -13.38 3.83 11.51
N THR A 7 -13.21 4.04 12.81
CA THR A 7 -12.07 3.51 13.56
C THR A 7 -12.09 1.97 13.61
N ILE A 8 -13.27 1.37 13.79
CA ILE A 8 -13.44 -0.09 13.81
C ILE A 8 -13.20 -0.67 12.40
N ASP A 9 -13.76 -0.07 11.36
CA ASP A 9 -13.57 -0.51 9.97
C ASP A 9 -12.09 -0.39 9.56
N PHE A 10 -11.40 0.67 10.00
CA PHE A 10 -9.97 0.91 9.78
C PHE A 10 -9.04 -0.12 10.42
N GLN A 11 -9.43 -0.65 11.58
CA GLN A 11 -8.64 -1.67 12.29
C GLN A 11 -8.96 -3.07 11.78
N THR A 12 -10.23 -3.32 11.43
CA THR A 12 -10.70 -4.62 10.94
C THR A 12 -10.04 -4.99 9.61
N ASP A 13 -9.90 -4.04 8.68
CA ASP A 13 -9.27 -4.32 7.38
C ASP A 13 -7.75 -4.58 7.46
N LEU A 14 -7.08 -4.10 8.51
CA LEU A 14 -5.68 -4.44 8.79
C LEU A 14 -5.56 -5.83 9.41
N LEU A 15 -6.49 -6.20 10.29
CA LEU A 15 -6.52 -7.52 10.91
C LEU A 15 -6.79 -8.63 9.89
N GLU A 16 -7.60 -8.37 8.86
CA GLU A 16 -7.82 -9.31 7.74
C GLU A 16 -6.55 -9.61 6.94
N LEU A 17 -5.57 -8.71 6.96
CA LEU A 17 -4.27 -8.89 6.30
C LEU A 17 -3.25 -9.63 7.19
N LEU A 18 -3.54 -9.79 8.49
CA LEU A 18 -2.72 -10.57 9.40
C LEU A 18 -3.08 -12.07 9.26
N GLY A 19 -2.48 -12.73 8.27
CA GLY A 19 -2.55 -14.18 8.11
C GLY A 19 -1.41 -14.93 8.82
N GLU A 20 -1.39 -16.26 8.70
CA GLU A 20 -0.36 -17.15 9.27
C GLU A 20 1.07 -16.87 8.75
N ASP A 21 1.21 -16.11 7.66
CA ASP A 21 2.47 -15.73 7.01
C ASP A 21 3.22 -14.58 7.75
N GLY A 22 3.27 -14.68 9.08
CA GLY A 22 3.92 -13.80 10.06
C GLY A 22 4.51 -12.49 9.54
N GLU A 23 5.80 -12.49 9.20
CA GLU A 23 6.53 -11.28 8.78
C GLU A 23 6.01 -10.68 7.48
N ASN A 24 5.59 -11.50 6.53
CA ASN A 24 5.07 -11.05 5.25
C ASN A 24 3.72 -10.34 5.42
N SER A 25 2.84 -10.89 6.25
CA SER A 25 1.58 -10.26 6.64
C SER A 25 1.81 -8.90 7.31
N GLN A 26 2.82 -8.80 8.18
CA GLN A 26 3.19 -7.54 8.86
C GLN A 26 3.69 -6.48 7.86
N ARG A 27 4.50 -6.85 6.87
CA ARG A 27 4.96 -5.92 5.82
C ARG A 27 3.81 -5.41 4.94
N ILE A 28 2.81 -6.24 4.68
CA ILE A 28 1.59 -5.85 3.97
C ILE A 28 0.81 -4.80 4.79
N VAL A 29 0.59 -5.08 6.08
CA VAL A 29 -0.05 -4.14 7.00
C VAL A 29 0.73 -2.83 7.10
N ALA A 30 2.06 -2.89 7.24
CA ALA A 30 2.92 -1.71 7.27
C ALA A 30 2.78 -0.89 5.98
N SER A 31 2.76 -1.54 4.82
CA SER A 31 2.57 -0.86 3.52
C SER A 31 1.23 -0.12 3.46
N ARG A 32 0.15 -0.76 3.93
CA ARG A 32 -1.19 -0.15 4.03
C ARG A 32 -1.20 1.07 4.95
N VAL A 33 -0.60 0.95 6.14
CA VAL A 33 -0.50 2.06 7.11
C VAL A 33 0.30 3.21 6.53
N LEU A 34 1.44 2.92 5.89
CA LEU A 34 2.27 3.93 5.24
C LEU A 34 1.52 4.68 4.14
N GLY A 35 0.73 3.98 3.33
CA GLY A 35 -0.11 4.59 2.30
C GLY A 35 -1.11 5.60 2.88
N ARG A 36 -1.75 5.24 3.99
CA ARG A 36 -2.71 6.10 4.71
C ARG A 36 -2.04 7.34 5.31
N GLU A 37 -0.88 7.17 5.92
CA GLU A 37 -0.11 8.31 6.46
C GLU A 37 0.41 9.20 5.33
N ALA A 38 0.92 8.62 4.25
CA ALA A 38 1.32 9.35 3.05
C ALA A 38 0.16 10.17 2.47
N ALA A 39 -1.08 9.65 2.49
CA ALA A 39 -2.27 10.35 2.00
C ALA A 39 -2.43 11.75 2.62
N LYS A 40 -2.14 11.90 3.92
CA LYS A 40 -2.23 13.19 4.64
C LYS A 40 -1.26 14.21 4.05
N PHE A 41 -0.07 13.78 3.65
CA PHE A 41 0.93 14.64 3.02
C PHE A 41 0.64 14.88 1.54
N LEU A 42 0.09 13.90 0.82
CA LEU A 42 -0.29 14.05 -0.58
C LEU A 42 -1.40 15.09 -0.78
N GLN A 43 -2.23 15.33 0.24
CA GLN A 43 -3.25 16.39 0.22
C GLN A 43 -2.66 17.81 0.17
N LEU A 44 -1.38 18.00 0.50
CA LEU A 44 -0.73 19.32 0.51
C LEU A 44 -0.47 19.86 -0.91
N SER A 45 -0.45 19.00 -1.94
CA SER A 45 -0.24 19.42 -3.33
C SER A 45 -0.87 18.44 -4.32
N ASN A 46 -1.93 18.89 -4.99
CA ASN A 46 -2.62 18.09 -6.02
C ASN A 46 -1.68 17.65 -7.14
N LYS A 47 -0.81 18.54 -7.63
CA LYS A 47 0.16 18.21 -8.68
C LYS A 47 1.15 17.13 -8.25
N LEU A 48 1.62 17.18 -7.00
CA LEU A 48 2.53 16.16 -6.48
C LEU A 48 1.81 14.82 -6.28
N LYS A 49 0.60 14.86 -5.73
CA LYS A 49 -0.29 13.71 -5.57
C LYS A 49 -0.53 12.99 -6.89
N GLU A 50 -0.96 13.72 -7.93
CA GLU A 50 -1.22 13.16 -9.26
C GLU A 50 0.02 12.49 -9.85
N ARG A 51 1.19 13.13 -9.74
CA ARG A 51 2.44 12.55 -10.25
C ARG A 51 2.82 11.27 -9.52
N ILE A 52 2.69 11.24 -8.19
CA ILE A 52 3.01 10.05 -7.39
C ILE A 52 2.05 8.91 -7.71
N LEU A 53 0.76 9.18 -7.75
CA LEU A 53 -0.26 8.17 -8.09
C LEU A 53 -0.04 7.62 -9.49
N LEU A 54 0.25 8.46 -10.49
CA LEU A 54 0.53 8.03 -11.85
C LEU A 54 1.72 7.06 -11.92
N VAL A 55 2.83 7.38 -11.24
CA VAL A 55 4.02 6.51 -11.21
C VAL A 55 3.70 5.17 -10.54
N MET A 56 2.95 5.19 -9.44
CA MET A 56 2.57 3.98 -8.71
C MET A 56 1.62 3.10 -9.55
N GLU A 57 0.61 3.69 -10.18
CA GLU A 57 -0.34 2.99 -11.06
C GLU A 57 0.37 2.35 -12.26
N GLN A 58 1.32 3.05 -12.88
CA GLN A 58 2.13 2.51 -13.98
C GLN A 58 2.94 1.29 -13.52
N ASN A 59 3.56 1.36 -12.33
CA ASN A 59 4.33 0.25 -11.76
C ASN A 59 3.45 -0.94 -11.33
N ILE A 60 2.14 -0.75 -11.09
CA ILE A 60 1.23 -1.85 -10.77
C ILE A 60 0.63 -2.48 -12.03
N LYS A 61 0.28 -1.64 -13.03
CA LYS A 61 -0.37 -2.10 -14.26
C LYS A 61 0.55 -2.96 -15.11
N ASP A 62 1.82 -2.59 -15.23
CA ASP A 62 2.81 -3.36 -15.98
C ASP A 62 3.67 -4.21 -15.04
N ARG A 63 3.07 -5.29 -14.53
CA ARG A 63 3.67 -6.18 -13.50
C ARG A 63 5.11 -6.59 -13.84
N TYR A 64 5.36 -6.94 -15.09
CA TYR A 64 6.68 -7.41 -15.55
C TYR A 64 7.65 -6.28 -15.87
N GLN A 65 7.22 -5.02 -15.93
CA GLN A 65 8.08 -3.85 -16.13
C GLN A 65 8.21 -2.94 -14.90
N SER A 66 7.49 -3.24 -13.83
CA SER A 66 7.55 -2.51 -12.56
C SER A 66 8.98 -2.41 -12.03
N ALA A 67 9.60 -1.24 -12.20
CA ALA A 67 10.96 -0.99 -11.73
C ALA A 67 11.02 -1.03 -10.20
N ILE A 68 9.97 -0.51 -9.54
CA ILE A 68 9.87 -0.48 -8.08
C ILE A 68 9.74 -1.90 -7.52
N ALA A 69 8.84 -2.72 -8.08
CA ALA A 69 8.66 -4.09 -7.60
C ALA A 69 9.93 -4.93 -7.80
N LYS A 70 10.59 -4.81 -8.96
CA LYS A 70 11.86 -5.51 -9.24
C LYS A 70 12.98 -5.13 -8.27
N ASP A 71 13.11 -3.85 -7.94
CA ASP A 71 14.09 -3.38 -6.95
C ASP A 71 13.79 -3.98 -5.56
N TRP A 72 12.52 -4.10 -5.20
CA TRP A 72 12.11 -4.67 -3.93
C TRP A 72 12.32 -6.18 -3.86
N VAL A 73 12.15 -6.92 -4.96
CA VAL A 73 12.47 -8.36 -5.02
C VAL A 73 13.88 -8.61 -4.51
N ALA A 74 14.85 -7.82 -4.99
CA ALA A 74 16.25 -7.94 -4.58
C ALA A 74 16.51 -7.54 -3.12
N LYS A 75 15.70 -6.64 -2.55
CA LYS A 75 15.90 -6.11 -1.20
C LYS A 75 15.29 -6.96 -0.10
N ILE A 76 14.16 -7.59 -0.37
CA ILE A 76 13.39 -8.31 0.66
C ILE A 76 13.29 -9.82 0.40
N ASP A 77 13.93 -10.30 -0.68
CA ASP A 77 13.98 -11.71 -1.11
C ASP A 77 12.59 -12.35 -1.18
N GLN A 78 11.69 -11.69 -1.91
CA GLN A 78 10.32 -12.17 -2.11
C GLN A 78 9.95 -12.15 -3.59
N PRO A 79 9.00 -13.01 -4.02
CA PRO A 79 8.54 -13.03 -5.41
C PRO A 79 8.00 -11.67 -5.89
N ILE A 80 8.10 -11.42 -7.19
CA ILE A 80 7.61 -10.17 -7.81
C ILE A 80 6.14 -9.91 -7.46
N ASP A 81 5.30 -10.94 -7.45
CA ASP A 81 3.88 -10.82 -7.11
C ASP A 81 3.67 -10.33 -5.67
N TYR A 82 4.50 -10.76 -4.72
CA TYR A 82 4.45 -10.28 -3.35
C TYR A 82 4.85 -8.79 -3.27
N THR A 83 5.94 -8.41 -3.94
CA THR A 83 6.37 -7.00 -3.94
C THR A 83 5.37 -6.08 -4.64
N LEU A 84 4.69 -6.55 -5.69
CA LEU A 84 3.56 -5.85 -6.32
C LEU A 84 2.38 -5.73 -5.36
N PHE A 85 2.11 -6.76 -4.56
CA PHE A 85 1.07 -6.72 -3.55
C PHE A 85 1.35 -5.67 -2.47
N LEU A 86 2.61 -5.47 -2.08
CA LEU A 86 2.99 -4.36 -1.18
C LEU A 86 2.68 -2.99 -1.79
N LEU A 87 2.96 -2.79 -3.09
CA LEU A 87 2.62 -1.54 -3.80
C LEU A 87 1.11 -1.31 -3.88
N VAL A 88 0.35 -2.38 -4.14
CA VAL A 88 -1.12 -2.32 -4.13
C VAL A 88 -1.62 -1.98 -2.73
N ALA A 89 -1.10 -2.63 -1.68
CA ALA A 89 -1.48 -2.36 -0.30
C ALA A 89 -1.22 -0.89 0.09
N PHE A 90 -0.10 -0.31 -0.34
CA PHE A 90 0.20 1.11 -0.16
C PHE A 90 -0.81 2.02 -0.86
N LEU A 91 -1.24 1.67 -2.08
CA LEU A 91 -2.20 2.49 -2.83
C LEU A 91 -3.65 2.37 -2.36
N VAL A 92 -3.98 1.44 -1.46
CA VAL A 92 -5.33 1.40 -0.88
C VAL A 92 -5.48 2.57 0.10
N LEU A 93 -5.76 3.72 -0.47
CA LEU A 93 -6.14 4.92 0.23
C LEU A 93 -7.55 4.72 0.80
N PRO A 94 -7.81 5.13 2.05
CA PRO A 94 -9.17 5.17 2.55
C PRO A 94 -9.97 6.07 1.61
N ARG A 95 -11.18 5.63 1.24
CA ARG A 95 -12.15 6.51 0.60
C ARG A 95 -12.59 7.51 1.68
N ILE A 96 -11.92 8.65 1.73
CA ILE A 96 -12.33 9.81 2.52
C ILE A 96 -13.43 10.54 1.78
#